data_AF-A0AAD0M4P8-F1
#
_entry.id   AF-A0AAD0M4P8-F1
#
_cell.length_a   1.000
_cell.length_b   1.000
_cell.length_c   1.000
_cell.angle_alpha   90.00
_cell.angle_beta   90.00
_cell.angle_gamma   90.00
#
_symmetry.space_group_name_H-M   'P 1'
#
loop_
_entity.id
_entity.type
_entity.pdbx_description
1 polymer ?
#
loop_
_entity_poly.entity_id
_entity_poly.type
_entity_poly.pdbx_seq_one_letter_code
_entity_poly.pdbx_strand_id
1 'polypeptide(L)'
;MITVKPIDSLDNPDAAVEEITPRILHGMYLLGKIEGGDVEHIVMLITGMIDYDLRCTIFHILHKKYPTHVRDLMQREITSTLERHKDNWRAALNHAISLEEQQRIQLKERERQERFSMATKQFKAMSAPAPEGTVDELSKRYGVSKGHIRMLKREGRLQELVGQQ
;
A
#
# COMPACT_ATOMS: atom_id res chain seq x y z
N MET A 1 -19.88 -0.75 -31.54
CA MET A 1 -19.49 -1.79 -30.56
C MET A 1 -18.46 -2.65 -31.27
N ILE A 2 -17.17 -2.42 -31.03
CA ILE A 2 -16.10 -3.19 -31.68
C ILE A 2 -15.95 -4.47 -30.85
N THR A 3 -16.26 -5.60 -31.47
CA THR A 3 -16.10 -6.92 -30.86
C THR A 3 -14.61 -7.16 -30.68
N VAL A 4 -14.15 -7.20 -29.43
CA VAL A 4 -12.79 -7.64 -29.09
C VAL A 4 -12.72 -9.11 -29.47
N LYS A 5 -12.06 -9.44 -30.58
CA LYS A 5 -11.81 -10.83 -30.95
C LYS A 5 -10.82 -11.40 -29.92
N PRO A 6 -11.06 -12.60 -29.38
CA PRO A 6 -10.17 -13.20 -28.40
C PRO A 6 -8.78 -13.49 -28.99
N ILE A 7 -7.86 -13.83 -28.08
CA ILE A 7 -6.45 -14.23 -28.30
C ILE A 7 -6.29 -15.27 -29.43
N ASP A 8 -7.34 -16.05 -29.71
CA ASP A 8 -7.46 -17.03 -30.81
C ASP A 8 -7.05 -16.51 -32.20
N SER A 9 -7.07 -15.19 -32.41
CA SER A 9 -6.62 -14.55 -33.67
C SER A 9 -5.10 -14.61 -33.91
N LEU A 10 -4.30 -14.99 -32.91
CA LEU A 10 -2.85 -15.18 -33.05
C LEU A 10 -2.44 -16.63 -33.33
N ASP A 11 -3.38 -17.59 -33.31
CA ASP A 11 -3.08 -19.03 -33.38
C ASP A 11 -2.71 -19.50 -34.79
N ASN A 12 -3.08 -18.73 -35.82
CA ASN A 12 -2.69 -18.98 -37.20
C ASN A 12 -1.80 -17.84 -37.73
N PRO A 13 -0.46 -18.01 -37.78
CA PRO A 13 0.47 -16.96 -38.19
C PRO A 13 0.30 -16.55 -39.66
N ASP A 14 -0.26 -17.41 -40.50
CA ASP A 14 -0.47 -17.15 -41.92
C ASP A 14 -1.87 -16.56 -42.22
N ALA A 15 -2.71 -16.38 -41.20
CA ALA A 15 -3.99 -15.69 -41.36
C ALA A 15 -3.77 -14.21 -41.72
N ALA A 16 -4.61 -13.71 -42.63
CA ALA A 16 -4.66 -12.29 -42.94
C ALA A 16 -5.14 -11.50 -41.72
N VAL A 17 -4.58 -10.30 -41.52
CA VAL A 17 -5.09 -9.40 -40.48
C VAL A 17 -6.39 -8.78 -40.96
N GLU A 18 -7.49 -9.09 -40.30
CA GLU A 18 -8.80 -8.52 -40.61
C GLU A 18 -9.00 -7.17 -39.90
N GLU A 19 -9.76 -6.27 -40.53
CA GLU A 19 -10.16 -5.00 -39.91
C GLU A 19 -8.98 -4.14 -39.41
N ILE A 20 -7.85 -4.13 -40.12
CA ILE A 20 -6.59 -3.51 -39.67
C ILE A 20 -6.76 -2.04 -39.23
N THR A 21 -7.43 -1.22 -40.04
CA THR A 21 -7.59 0.22 -39.76
C THR A 21 -8.32 0.49 -38.45
N PRO A 22 -9.53 -0.07 -38.18
CA PRO A 22 -10.18 0.13 -36.90
C PRO A 22 -9.40 -0.50 -35.73
N ARG A 23 -8.64 -1.59 -35.95
CA ARG A 23 -7.77 -2.19 -34.91
C ARG A 23 -6.65 -1.24 -34.49
N ILE A 24 -6.01 -0.58 -35.44
CA ILE A 24 -4.96 0.43 -35.17
C ILE A 24 -5.57 1.64 -34.45
N LEU A 25 -6.69 2.18 -34.94
CA LEU A 25 -7.33 3.32 -34.29
C LEU A 25 -7.76 3.00 -32.86
N HIS A 26 -8.28 1.80 -32.64
CA HIS A 26 -8.62 1.32 -31.31
C HIS A 26 -7.37 1.22 -30.43
N GLY A 27 -6.30 0.58 -30.91
CA GLY A 27 -5.06 0.49 -30.14
C GLY A 27 -4.41 1.84 -29.82
N MET A 28 -4.50 2.83 -30.71
CA MET A 28 -4.06 4.21 -30.40
C MET A 28 -4.91 4.85 -29.29
N TYR A 29 -6.22 4.67 -29.32
CA TYR A 29 -7.11 5.10 -28.24
C TYR A 29 -6.78 4.42 -26.91
N LEU A 30 -6.57 3.09 -26.93
CA LEU A 30 -6.21 2.30 -25.75
C LEU A 30 -4.89 2.78 -25.14
N LEU A 31 -3.86 3.03 -25.97
CA LEU A 31 -2.60 3.61 -25.50
C LEU A 31 -2.82 4.96 -24.81
N GLY A 32 -3.65 5.83 -25.39
CA GLY A 32 -3.99 7.11 -24.76
C GLY A 32 -4.67 6.97 -23.40
N LYS A 33 -5.53 5.95 -23.22
CA LYS A 33 -6.17 5.65 -21.93
C LYS A 33 -5.18 5.10 -20.91
N ILE A 34 -4.30 4.19 -21.34
CA ILE A 34 -3.25 3.60 -20.50
C ILE A 34 -2.29 4.68 -20.00
N GLU A 35 -1.76 5.52 -20.90
CA GLU A 35 -0.87 6.63 -20.53
C GLU A 35 -1.59 7.68 -19.66
N GLY A 36 -2.90 7.82 -19.82
CA GLY A 36 -3.75 8.63 -18.95
C GLY A 36 -3.99 8.04 -17.55
N GLY A 37 -3.47 6.85 -17.25
CA GLY A 37 -3.63 6.18 -15.96
C GLY A 37 -4.97 5.46 -15.77
N ASP A 38 -5.69 5.15 -16.84
CA ASP A 38 -6.96 4.44 -16.75
C ASP A 38 -6.75 2.98 -16.30
N VAL A 39 -7.24 2.67 -15.11
CA VAL A 39 -6.98 1.39 -14.44
C VAL A 39 -7.56 0.21 -15.21
N GLU A 40 -8.75 0.36 -15.79
CA GLU A 40 -9.39 -0.74 -16.55
C GLU A 40 -8.54 -1.13 -17.76
N HIS A 41 -8.06 -0.13 -18.50
CA HIS A 41 -7.25 -0.37 -19.68
C HIS A 41 -5.83 -0.86 -19.33
N ILE A 42 -5.26 -0.42 -18.21
CA ILE A 42 -3.99 -0.95 -17.69
C ILE A 42 -4.15 -2.43 -17.32
N VAL A 43 -5.24 -2.83 -16.68
CA VAL A 43 -5.53 -4.23 -16.36
C VAL A 43 -5.62 -5.04 -17.65
N MET A 44 -6.38 -4.57 -18.65
CA MET A 44 -6.50 -5.23 -19.96
C MET A 44 -5.15 -5.39 -20.67
N LEU A 45 -4.26 -4.39 -20.58
CA LEU A 45 -2.89 -4.47 -21.10
C LEU A 45 -2.11 -5.60 -20.41
N ILE A 46 -2.11 -5.64 -19.08
CA ILE A 46 -1.30 -6.60 -18.31
C ILE A 46 -1.80 -8.03 -18.48
N THR A 47 -3.12 -8.23 -18.57
CA THR A 47 -3.76 -9.53 -18.81
C THR A 47 -3.68 -9.98 -20.27
N GLY A 48 -3.24 -9.10 -21.18
CA GLY A 48 -3.08 -9.39 -22.60
C GLY A 48 -4.36 -9.35 -23.42
N MET A 49 -5.48 -8.87 -22.85
CA MET A 49 -6.79 -8.83 -23.51
C MET A 49 -6.83 -7.92 -24.75
N ILE A 50 -5.90 -6.97 -24.83
CA ILE A 50 -5.80 -5.99 -25.92
C ILE A 50 -4.51 -6.13 -26.73
N ASP A 51 -3.77 -7.22 -26.54
CA ASP A 51 -2.47 -7.43 -27.19
C ASP A 51 -2.55 -7.34 -28.71
N TYR A 52 -3.62 -7.86 -29.31
CA TYR A 52 -3.80 -7.85 -30.76
C TYR A 52 -3.89 -6.42 -31.32
N ASP A 53 -4.76 -5.59 -30.75
CA ASP A 53 -4.97 -4.20 -31.17
C ASP A 53 -3.70 -3.35 -30.95
N LEU A 54 -2.99 -3.61 -29.83
CA LEU A 54 -1.72 -2.96 -29.53
C LEU A 54 -0.60 -3.41 -30.47
N ARG A 55 -0.51 -4.69 -30.82
CA ARG A 55 0.47 -5.19 -31.81
C ARG A 55 0.25 -4.58 -33.18
N CYS A 56 -0.99 -4.49 -33.64
CA CYS A 56 -1.34 -3.79 -34.89
C CYS A 56 -0.88 -2.33 -34.86
N THR A 57 -1.11 -1.65 -33.73
CA THR A 57 -0.72 -0.26 -33.54
C THR A 57 0.80 -0.08 -33.50
N ILE A 58 1.51 -0.92 -32.73
CA ILE A 58 2.97 -0.90 -32.64
C ILE A 58 3.60 -1.20 -34.01
N PHE A 59 3.12 -2.21 -34.73
CA PHE A 59 3.56 -2.50 -36.10
C PHE A 59 3.44 -1.25 -36.98
N HIS A 60 2.28 -0.61 -36.96
CA HIS A 60 2.02 0.57 -37.77
C HIS A 60 2.93 1.75 -37.41
N ILE A 61 3.14 1.99 -36.12
CA ILE A 61 4.02 3.05 -35.62
C ILE A 61 5.47 2.82 -36.05
N LEU A 62 5.97 1.58 -35.93
CA LEU A 62 7.36 1.23 -36.24
C LEU A 62 7.64 1.19 -37.74
N HIS A 63 6.77 0.56 -38.52
CA HIS A 63 7.02 0.29 -39.95
C HIS A 63 6.33 1.25 -40.92
N LYS A 64 5.45 2.13 -40.41
CA LYS A 64 4.65 3.08 -41.22
C LYS A 64 3.84 2.40 -42.33
N LYS A 65 3.42 1.16 -42.08
CA LYS A 65 2.65 0.31 -43.00
C LYS A 65 1.59 -0.47 -42.23
N TYR A 66 0.72 -1.14 -42.96
CA TYR A 66 -0.29 -2.04 -42.38
C TYR A 66 0.25 -3.48 -42.34
N PRO A 67 0.05 -4.20 -41.22
CA PRO A 67 0.38 -5.62 -41.16
C PRO A 67 -0.54 -6.38 -42.12
N THR A 68 0.02 -7.34 -42.85
CA THR A 68 -0.73 -8.15 -43.81
C THR A 68 -1.12 -9.49 -43.23
N HIS A 69 -0.23 -10.09 -42.44
CA HIS A 69 -0.41 -11.40 -41.83
C HIS A 69 -0.18 -11.31 -40.33
N VAL A 70 -0.79 -12.23 -39.58
CA VAL A 70 -0.58 -12.34 -38.12
C VAL A 70 0.90 -12.48 -37.76
N ARG A 71 1.69 -13.18 -38.59
CA ARG A 71 3.15 -13.29 -38.43
C ARG A 71 3.85 -11.93 -38.34
N ASP A 72 3.34 -10.92 -39.04
CA ASP A 72 3.87 -9.55 -38.98
C ASP A 72 3.76 -8.99 -37.56
N LEU A 73 2.70 -9.33 -36.83
CA LEU A 73 2.44 -8.89 -35.45
C LEU A 73 3.26 -9.66 -34.40
N MET A 74 3.79 -10.83 -34.79
CA MET A 74 4.59 -11.72 -33.96
C MET A 74 6.09 -11.45 -34.09
N GLN A 75 6.50 -10.45 -34.88
CA GLN A 75 7.90 -10.07 -34.99
C GLN A 75 8.49 -9.72 -33.62
N ARG A 76 9.78 -10.03 -33.46
CA ARG A 76 10.50 -9.88 -32.19
C ARG A 76 10.44 -8.44 -31.67
N GLU A 77 10.60 -7.47 -32.55
CA GLU A 77 10.62 -6.05 -32.21
C GLU A 77 9.29 -5.59 -31.59
N ILE A 78 8.17 -5.99 -32.21
CA ILE A 78 6.81 -5.67 -31.74
C ILE A 78 6.54 -6.34 -30.40
N THR A 79 6.85 -7.63 -30.30
CA THR A 79 6.68 -8.39 -29.05
C THR A 79 7.49 -7.76 -27.92
N SER A 80 8.75 -7.41 -28.18
CA SER A 80 9.62 -6.79 -27.18
C SER A 80 9.16 -5.39 -26.76
N THR A 81 8.57 -4.63 -27.68
CA THR A 81 8.02 -3.30 -27.41
C THR A 81 6.78 -3.41 -26.52
N LEU A 82 5.88 -4.34 -26.85
CA LEU A 82 4.67 -4.58 -26.05
C LEU A 82 5.01 -5.09 -24.65
N GLU A 83 5.91 -6.06 -24.53
CA GLU A 83 6.32 -6.57 -23.21
C GLU A 83 7.01 -5.49 -22.37
N ARG A 84 7.83 -4.62 -22.98
CA ARG A 84 8.40 -3.47 -22.27
C ARG A 84 7.32 -2.53 -21.73
N HIS A 85 6.28 -2.26 -22.51
CA HIS A 85 5.15 -1.45 -22.02
C HIS A 85 4.44 -2.13 -20.85
N LYS A 86 4.20 -3.44 -20.92
CA LYS A 86 3.61 -4.20 -19.80
C LYS A 86 4.50 -4.16 -18.56
N ASP A 87 5.81 -4.37 -18.73
CA ASP A 87 6.77 -4.38 -17.62
C ASP A 87 6.86 -3.04 -16.91
N ASN A 88 6.79 -1.92 -17.64
CA ASN A 88 6.73 -0.60 -17.05
C ASN A 88 5.52 -0.44 -16.11
N TRP A 89 4.34 -0.90 -16.55
CA TRP A 89 3.12 -0.84 -15.73
C TRP A 89 3.12 -1.85 -14.58
N ARG A 90 3.64 -3.06 -14.79
CA ARG A 90 3.86 -4.04 -13.71
C ARG A 90 4.78 -3.46 -12.64
N ALA A 91 5.87 -2.79 -13.03
CA ALA A 91 6.79 -2.16 -12.11
C ALA A 91 6.13 -0.99 -11.34
N ALA A 92 5.37 -0.14 -12.03
CA ALA A 92 4.63 0.96 -11.41
C ALA A 92 3.60 0.44 -10.38
N LEU A 93 2.85 -0.61 -10.71
CA LEU A 93 1.90 -1.24 -9.79
C LEU A 93 2.59 -1.86 -8.58
N ASN A 94 3.67 -2.61 -8.79
CA ASN A 94 4.44 -3.19 -7.70
C ASN A 94 5.00 -2.12 -6.75
N HIS A 95 5.46 -1.00 -7.32
CA HIS A 95 5.92 0.13 -6.53
C HIS A 95 4.77 0.76 -5.71
N ALA A 96 3.60 0.97 -6.31
CA ALA A 96 2.43 1.50 -5.62
C ALA A 96 1.98 0.59 -4.46
N ILE A 97 1.92 -0.73 -4.69
CA ILE A 97 1.61 -1.72 -3.66
C ILE A 97 2.65 -1.68 -2.53
N SER A 98 3.94 -1.60 -2.88
CA SER A 98 5.01 -1.53 -1.88
C SER A 98 4.91 -0.27 -1.02
N LEU A 99 4.56 0.88 -1.61
CA LEU A 99 4.34 2.13 -0.88
C LEU A 99 3.15 2.03 0.08
N GLU A 100 2.04 1.44 -0.36
CA GLU A 100 0.86 1.25 0.49
C GLU A 100 1.19 0.35 1.69
N GLU A 101 1.92 -0.75 1.46
CA GLU A 101 2.32 -1.65 2.54
C GLU A 101 3.26 -0.96 3.54
N GLN A 102 4.23 -0.17 3.05
CA GLN A 102 5.11 0.63 3.91
C GLN A 102 4.30 1.62 4.77
N GLN A 103 3.32 2.30 4.19
CA GLN A 103 2.45 3.22 4.94
C GLN A 103 1.63 2.49 6.01
N ARG A 104 1.10 1.30 5.70
CA ARG A 104 0.38 0.45 6.67
C ARG A 104 1.28 0.02 7.83
N ILE A 105 2.53 -0.35 7.56
CA ILE A 105 3.51 -0.72 8.59
C ILE A 105 3.81 0.49 9.48
N GLN A 106 4.09 1.65 8.90
CA GLN A 106 4.36 2.88 9.65
C GLN A 106 3.18 3.29 10.55
N LEU A 107 1.95 3.16 10.05
CA LEU A 107 0.75 3.45 10.84
C LEU A 107 0.65 2.52 12.06
N LYS A 108 0.85 1.21 11.87
CA LYS A 108 0.84 0.22 12.97
C LYS A 108 1.94 0.50 14.00
N GLU A 109 3.14 0.87 13.56
CA GLU A 109 4.24 1.23 14.45
C GLU A 109 3.93 2.48 15.27
N ARG A 110 3.33 3.50 14.64
CA ARG A 110 2.89 4.72 15.32
C ARG A 110 1.85 4.41 16.40
N GLU A 111 0.81 3.64 16.06
CA GLU A 111 -0.20 3.20 17.02
C GLU A 111 0.41 2.43 18.19
N ARG A 112 1.39 1.56 17.92
CA ARG A 112 2.11 0.82 18.96
C ARG A 112 2.90 1.75 19.88
N GLN A 113 3.61 2.73 19.32
CA GLN A 113 4.37 3.72 20.11
C GLN A 113 3.44 4.58 20.97
N GLU A 114 2.30 5.01 20.44
CA GLU A 114 1.30 5.78 21.18
C GLU A 114 0.75 4.99 22.37
N ARG A 115 0.35 3.73 22.14
CA ARG A 115 -0.09 2.80 23.21
C ARG A 115 0.97 2.61 24.27
N PHE A 116 2.23 2.40 23.87
CA PHE A 116 3.34 2.25 24.80
C PHE A 116 3.59 3.52 25.62
N SER A 117 3.49 4.71 24.99
CA SER A 117 3.65 5.97 25.70
C SER A 117 2.54 6.17 26.74
N MET A 118 1.29 5.80 26.41
CA MET A 118 0.16 5.87 27.32
C MET A 118 0.33 4.90 28.49
N ALA A 119 0.74 3.65 28.22
CA ALA A 119 1.04 2.68 29.28
C ALA A 119 2.17 3.17 30.20
N THR A 120 3.21 3.80 29.63
CA THR A 120 4.32 4.38 30.41
C THR A 120 3.84 5.54 31.29
N LYS A 121 3.01 6.43 30.76
CA LYS A 121 2.40 7.52 31.53
C LYS A 121 1.54 6.98 32.68
N GLN A 122 0.70 5.98 32.41
CA GLN A 122 -0.12 5.32 33.41
C GLN A 122 0.73 4.64 34.50
N PHE A 123 1.77 3.92 34.12
CA PHE A 123 2.69 3.28 35.07
C PHE A 123 3.41 4.30 35.98
N LYS A 124 3.88 5.41 35.41
CA LYS A 124 4.46 6.52 36.18
C LYS A 124 3.44 7.16 37.13
N ALA A 125 2.19 7.34 36.69
CA ALA A 125 1.13 7.88 37.52
C ALA A 125 0.78 6.94 38.70
N MET A 126 0.74 5.61 38.48
CA MET A 126 0.54 4.64 39.57
C MET A 126 1.69 4.64 40.58
N SER A 127 2.90 5.01 40.16
CA SER A 127 4.09 5.09 41.02
C SER A 127 4.30 6.48 41.62
N ALA A 128 3.37 7.42 41.40
CA ALA A 128 3.48 8.76 41.95
C ALA A 128 3.40 8.72 43.49
N PRO A 129 4.28 9.45 44.21
CA PRO A 129 4.15 9.60 45.66
C PRO A 129 2.76 10.14 45.99
N ALA A 130 2.16 9.64 47.08
CA ALA A 130 0.93 10.22 47.59
C ALA A 130 1.18 11.69 47.97
N PRO A 131 0.19 12.58 47.86
CA PRO A 131 0.35 14.00 48.18
C PRO A 131 0.83 14.25 49.62
N GLU A 132 0.62 13.30 50.52
CA GLU A 132 1.10 13.36 51.91
C GLU A 132 2.63 13.10 52.04
N GLY A 133 3.29 12.67 50.97
CA GLY A 133 4.71 12.30 50.93
C GLY A 133 4.95 10.78 50.88
N THR A 134 6.22 10.40 50.76
CA THR A 134 6.65 9.00 50.85
C THR A 134 6.56 8.49 52.29
N VAL A 135 6.49 7.16 52.45
CA VAL A 135 6.48 6.51 53.79
C VAL A 135 7.69 6.94 54.63
N ASP A 136 8.83 7.19 53.98
CA ASP A 136 10.07 7.62 54.63
C ASP A 136 9.99 9.07 55.11
N GLU A 137 9.41 9.96 54.30
CA GLU A 137 9.19 11.37 54.67
C GLU A 137 8.18 11.49 55.82
N LEU A 138 7.08 10.75 55.77
CA LEU A 138 6.06 10.70 56.82
C LEU A 138 6.63 10.14 58.14
N SER A 139 7.42 9.07 58.06
CA SER A 139 8.08 8.45 59.21
C SER A 139 9.04 9.44 59.90
N LYS A 140 9.82 10.19 59.11
CA LYS A 140 10.72 11.24 59.64
C LYS A 140 9.96 12.45 60.19
N ARG A 141 8.89 12.89 59.52
CA ARG A 141 8.11 14.09 59.89
C ARG A 141 7.34 13.90 61.19
N TYR A 142 6.75 12.73 61.40
CA TYR A 142 5.91 12.44 62.57
C TYR A 142 6.58 11.55 63.62
N GLY A 143 7.84 11.13 63.40
CA GLY A 143 8.59 10.30 64.36
C GLY A 143 8.05 8.88 64.55
N VAL A 144 7.23 8.38 63.62
CA VAL A 144 6.59 7.06 63.68
C VAL A 144 7.27 6.05 62.77
N SER A 145 7.19 4.77 63.10
CA SER A 145 7.83 3.71 62.30
C SER A 145 7.19 3.59 60.90
N LYS A 146 8.01 3.24 59.90
CA LYS A 146 7.54 3.02 58.52
C LYS A 146 6.42 1.98 58.42
N GLY A 147 6.43 0.97 59.30
CA GLY A 147 5.38 -0.05 59.38
C GLY A 147 4.02 0.53 59.80
N HIS A 148 4.03 1.45 60.77
CA HIS A 148 2.83 2.14 61.24
C HIS A 148 2.25 3.07 60.16
N ILE A 149 3.10 3.84 59.46
CA ILE A 149 2.67 4.66 58.32
C ILE A 149 2.04 3.81 57.21
N ARG A 150 2.62 2.64 56.87
CA ARG A 150 2.05 1.73 55.85
C ARG A 150 0.69 1.15 56.27
N MET A 151 0.48 0.92 57.56
CA MET A 151 -0.80 0.46 58.09
C MET A 151 -1.85 1.57 58.00
N LEU A 152 -1.56 2.78 58.49
CA LEU A 152 -2.48 3.92 58.39
C LEU A 152 -2.81 4.29 56.93
N LYS A 153 -1.83 4.19 56.02
CA LYS A 153 -2.04 4.39 54.58
C LYS A 153 -2.96 3.34 53.95
N ARG A 154 -2.90 2.10 54.42
CA ARG A 154 -3.77 1.00 53.97
C ARG A 154 -5.20 1.15 54.48
N GLU A 155 -5.35 1.66 55.71
CA GLU A 155 -6.64 1.88 56.36
C GLU A 155 -7.30 3.21 55.97
N GLY A 156 -6.63 4.07 55.17
CA GLY A 156 -7.14 5.39 54.81
C GLY A 156 -7.14 6.40 55.96
N ARG A 157 -6.36 6.14 57.02
CA ARG A 157 -6.34 6.88 58.29
C ARG A 157 -5.11 7.77 58.46
N LEU A 158 -4.42 8.10 57.37
CA LEU A 158 -3.24 8.97 57.38
C LEU A 158 -3.48 10.34 58.03
N GLN A 159 -4.73 10.82 57.99
CA GLN A 159 -5.15 12.12 58.55
C GLN A 159 -4.99 12.18 60.08
N GLU A 160 -4.98 11.03 60.76
CA GLU A 160 -4.77 10.95 62.21
C GLU A 160 -3.38 11.43 62.63
N LEU A 161 -2.40 11.43 61.71
CA LEU A 161 -1.07 11.99 61.95
C LEU A 161 -1.06 13.52 61.87
N VAL A 162 -1.98 14.12 61.11
CA VAL A 162 -2.08 15.58 60.91
C VAL A 162 -2.79 16.24 62.10
N GLY A 163 -3.71 15.53 62.76
CA GLY A 163 -4.49 16.04 63.90
C GLY A 163 -3.81 15.95 65.27
N GLN A 164 -2.52 15.59 65.35
CA GLN A 164 -1.75 15.49 66.60
C GLN A 164 -0.80 16.68 66.86
N GLN A 165 -0.99 17.80 66.16
CA GLN A 165 -0.30 19.07 66.46
C GLN A 165 -1.09 19.92 67.46
#